data_AF-A0A7C4HP65-F1
#
_entry.id   AF-A0A7C4HP65-F1
#
_cell.length_a   1.000
_cell.length_b   1.000
_cell.length_c   1.000
_cell.angle_alpha   90.00
_cell.angle_beta   90.00
_cell.angle_gamma   90.00
#
_symmetry.space_group_name_H-M   'P 1'
#
loop_
_entity.id
_entity.type
_entity.pdbx_description
1 polymer ?
#
loop_
_entity_poly.entity_id
_entity_poly.type
_entity_poly.pdbx_seq_one_letter_code
_entity_poly.pdbx_strand_id
1 'polypeptide(L)'
;MALSPLTRRRLHNFRANRRGFWSLWIFLAMFAISLFADLIANDRPILIRYDGAYYLPILKTYPETAFGGIFETEAVYSDPEVKKLIEEKGWMVWPIIPYRYDTIIKDLPVPAPAPPSARNWLGTDDQARDVVARILYGFRISVLFGLVLTILSSIIGIAAGAVQGYFGGWVDLGMQRFMEIWGGLPVLFLLIIMSSLIVPGFWTVLGLMLLFSWMSLVDLVRAEFLRARNFDFVRAARALGVGNVTIMFRHILPNAMVSSLTFLPFLLNGSITTLTSLDFLGFGLPPGSLIHIGERRQDKTRVRAFTFNPEKFQEREVSELGKLTDYRRPGSVCWVNIDGLHEVETLSEIGRVFGLHPLVLEDILNTDQRPKTEDYNDYFFLVLKMINYTKETGEIEEEQLSLVLGKDFVLSFQETEGDVFDPIRERLRTDKSRARSLGADFLGYALLDAIVDSYFTILEGLGDRIEGLELELVTDPAPQTLRRLHEMKRTMIQLRRSIWPLREVIAGLEKSRIEIIHPETRLFLRDVYDHTIQVIDQVETDRDILSGMLDIYLSSQSMRLNEVMKVLTIISTIFIPLTFLAGVYGMNFENMPEIGWPYSYYVLWGVMLAIAGGMLIFFRRKNWL
;
A
#
# COMPACT_ATOMS: atom_id res chain seq x y z
N MET A 1 40.68 -8.98 -28.37
CA MET A 1 41.37 -9.84 -27.38
C MET A 1 40.92 -11.29 -27.58
N ALA A 2 41.84 -12.23 -27.78
CA ALA A 2 41.49 -13.65 -27.88
C ALA A 2 41.04 -14.19 -26.52
N LEU A 3 39.86 -14.80 -26.44
CA LEU A 3 39.34 -15.44 -25.22
C LEU A 3 40.27 -16.57 -24.77
N SER A 4 40.62 -16.58 -23.47
CA SER A 4 41.44 -17.66 -22.90
C SER A 4 40.78 -19.04 -23.08
N PRO A 5 41.56 -20.14 -23.16
CA PRO A 5 40.99 -21.49 -23.29
C PRO A 5 39.99 -21.83 -22.17
N LEU A 6 40.25 -21.36 -20.95
CA LEU A 6 39.36 -21.54 -19.80
C LEU A 6 38.03 -20.78 -20.00
N THR A 7 38.09 -19.53 -20.48
CA THR A 7 36.91 -18.71 -20.76
C THR A 7 36.07 -19.33 -21.89
N ARG A 8 36.70 -19.86 -22.93
CA ARG A 8 36.00 -20.60 -24.01
C ARG A 8 35.25 -21.81 -23.47
N ARG A 9 35.87 -22.59 -22.60
CA ARG A 9 35.23 -23.76 -21.96
C ARG A 9 34.05 -23.34 -21.07
N ARG A 10 34.19 -22.28 -20.27
CA ARG A 10 33.10 -21.72 -19.45
C ARG A 10 31.92 -21.25 -20.32
N LEU A 11 32.19 -20.55 -21.42
CA LEU A 11 31.16 -20.10 -22.35
C LEU A 11 30.46 -21.27 -23.05
N HIS A 12 31.20 -22.30 -23.43
CA HIS A 12 30.63 -23.53 -23.98
C HIS A 12 29.69 -24.22 -22.98
N ASN A 13 30.12 -24.36 -21.71
CA ASN A 13 29.29 -24.94 -20.66
C ASN A 13 28.03 -24.09 -20.37
N PHE A 14 28.14 -22.76 -20.41
CA PHE A 14 26.99 -21.87 -20.28
C PHE A 14 26.00 -22.02 -21.44
N ARG A 15 26.49 -22.06 -22.68
CA ARG A 15 25.65 -22.29 -23.88
C ARG A 15 25.00 -23.68 -23.89
N ALA A 16 25.64 -24.68 -23.29
CA ALA A 16 25.05 -26.00 -23.11
C ALA A 16 23.86 -25.99 -22.14
N ASN A 17 23.83 -25.07 -21.16
CA ASN A 17 22.67 -24.84 -20.32
C ASN A 17 21.61 -24.01 -21.08
N ARG A 18 20.77 -24.72 -21.85
CA ARG A 18 19.74 -24.10 -22.70
C ARG A 18 18.81 -23.15 -21.94
N ARG A 19 18.40 -23.51 -20.71
CA ARG A 19 17.49 -22.67 -19.91
C ARG A 19 18.15 -21.34 -19.56
N GLY A 20 19.35 -21.39 -18.97
CA GLY A 20 20.09 -20.18 -18.60
C GLY A 20 20.44 -19.30 -19.81
N PHE A 21 20.79 -19.92 -20.94
CA PHE A 21 21.09 -19.19 -22.17
C PHE A 21 19.86 -18.43 -22.73
N TRP A 22 18.70 -19.09 -22.82
CA TRP A 22 17.46 -18.45 -23.28
C TRP A 22 16.95 -17.40 -22.30
N SER A 23 17.00 -17.65 -21.00
CA SER A 23 16.62 -16.66 -19.98
C SER A 23 17.44 -15.37 -20.08
N LEU A 24 18.75 -15.48 -20.35
CA LEU A 24 19.61 -14.31 -20.58
C LEU A 24 19.15 -13.50 -21.79
N TRP A 25 18.87 -14.15 -22.91
CA TRP A 25 18.43 -13.46 -24.13
C TRP A 25 17.05 -12.82 -23.99
N ILE A 26 16.11 -13.49 -23.34
CA ILE A 26 14.77 -12.93 -23.04
C ILE A 26 14.93 -11.69 -22.18
N PHE A 27 15.72 -11.78 -21.10
CA PHE A 27 15.98 -10.64 -20.22
C PHE A 27 16.64 -9.48 -20.97
N LEU A 28 17.69 -9.74 -21.75
CA LEU A 28 18.39 -8.72 -22.54
C LEU A 28 17.47 -8.06 -23.57
N ALA A 29 16.60 -8.83 -24.22
CA ALA A 29 15.62 -8.30 -25.16
C ALA A 29 14.60 -7.41 -24.46
N MET A 30 13.99 -7.87 -23.36
CA MET A 30 13.06 -7.07 -22.56
C MET A 30 13.71 -5.79 -22.03
N PHE A 31 14.94 -5.90 -21.52
CA PHE A 31 15.70 -4.76 -21.03
C PHE A 31 16.00 -3.76 -22.14
N ALA A 32 16.49 -4.22 -23.29
CA ALA A 32 16.74 -3.36 -24.44
C ALA A 32 15.47 -2.65 -24.93
N ILE A 33 14.33 -3.36 -25.02
CA ILE A 33 13.03 -2.78 -25.37
C ILE A 33 12.65 -1.70 -24.34
N SER A 34 12.80 -1.99 -23.05
CA SER A 34 12.46 -1.06 -21.98
C SER A 34 13.29 0.22 -21.98
N LEU A 35 14.54 0.21 -22.45
CA LEU A 35 15.36 1.43 -22.59
C LEU A 35 14.75 2.43 -23.57
N PHE A 36 14.01 1.95 -24.58
CA PHE A 36 13.29 2.75 -25.54
C PHE A 36 11.81 2.93 -25.17
N ALA A 37 11.45 2.81 -23.89
CA ALA A 37 10.06 2.97 -23.42
C ALA A 37 9.43 4.27 -23.93
N ASP A 38 10.16 5.38 -23.93
CA ASP A 38 9.63 6.68 -24.36
C ASP A 38 9.31 6.73 -25.87
N LEU A 39 9.83 5.81 -26.68
CA LEU A 39 9.50 5.66 -28.11
C LEU A 39 8.35 4.66 -28.35
N ILE A 40 8.13 3.75 -27.41
CA ILE A 40 7.15 2.67 -27.53
C ILE A 40 5.83 3.08 -26.88
N ALA A 41 5.90 3.74 -25.71
CA ALA A 41 4.79 4.15 -24.88
C ALA A 41 4.96 5.62 -24.47
N ASN A 42 4.20 6.52 -25.07
CA ASN A 42 4.26 7.96 -24.77
C ASN A 42 2.95 8.66 -25.14
N ASP A 43 2.59 9.69 -24.41
CA ASP A 43 1.44 10.57 -24.70
C ASP A 43 1.76 11.68 -25.70
N ARG A 44 3.02 11.73 -26.14
CA ARG A 44 3.49 12.61 -27.22
C ARG A 44 3.73 11.80 -28.51
N PRO A 45 3.33 12.31 -29.69
CA PRO A 45 3.67 11.69 -30.95
C PRO A 45 5.17 11.78 -31.22
N ILE A 46 5.72 10.78 -31.91
CA ILE A 46 7.14 10.67 -32.26
C ILE A 46 7.54 11.78 -33.22
N LEU A 47 6.72 11.99 -34.26
CA LEU A 47 6.99 12.94 -35.33
C LEU A 47 5.67 13.60 -35.75
N ILE A 48 5.70 14.91 -35.90
CA ILE A 48 4.62 15.69 -36.50
C ILE A 48 5.17 16.40 -37.73
N ARG A 49 4.42 16.37 -38.83
CA ARG A 49 4.62 17.28 -39.95
C ARG A 49 3.48 18.28 -39.93
N TYR A 50 3.76 19.57 -39.79
CA TYR A 50 2.76 20.64 -39.76
C TYR A 50 3.27 21.85 -40.54
N ASP A 51 2.45 22.35 -41.48
CA ASP A 51 2.76 23.52 -42.32
C ASP A 51 4.13 23.46 -43.02
N GLY A 52 4.49 22.26 -43.51
CA GLY A 52 5.76 22.01 -44.21
C GLY A 52 6.98 21.79 -43.32
N ALA A 53 6.89 22.02 -42.00
CA ALA A 53 7.96 21.78 -41.03
C ALA A 53 7.79 20.45 -40.26
N TYR A 54 8.90 19.91 -39.76
CA TYR A 54 8.92 18.71 -38.92
C TYR A 54 9.17 19.08 -37.46
N TYR A 55 8.37 18.47 -36.57
CA TYR A 55 8.46 18.65 -35.12
C TYR A 55 8.65 17.27 -34.47
N LEU A 56 9.48 17.24 -33.41
CA LEU A 56 9.77 16.03 -32.62
C LEU A 56 9.33 16.23 -31.15
N PRO A 57 8.03 16.06 -30.82
CA PRO A 57 7.49 16.31 -29.49
C PRO A 57 8.07 15.45 -28.36
N ILE A 58 8.56 14.25 -28.69
CA ILE A 58 9.26 13.39 -27.72
C ILE A 58 10.54 14.03 -27.19
N LEU A 59 11.24 14.83 -28.00
CA LEU A 59 12.52 15.44 -27.62
C LEU A 59 12.37 16.87 -27.11
N LYS A 60 11.34 17.59 -27.57
CA LYS A 60 11.14 19.00 -27.26
C LYS A 60 9.65 19.28 -27.06
N THR A 61 9.34 20.02 -26.00
CA THR A 61 7.99 20.52 -25.75
C THR A 61 7.67 21.67 -26.69
N TYR A 62 6.46 21.67 -27.25
CA TYR A 62 5.94 22.74 -28.11
C TYR A 62 4.63 23.28 -27.52
N PRO A 63 4.42 24.60 -27.54
CA PRO A 63 3.15 25.18 -27.14
C PRO A 63 2.06 24.92 -28.18
N GLU A 64 0.80 24.96 -27.79
CA GLU A 64 -0.34 24.76 -28.69
C GLU A 64 -0.39 25.78 -29.83
N THR A 65 0.04 27.03 -29.57
CA THR A 65 0.20 28.08 -30.58
C THR A 65 1.12 27.69 -31.74
N ALA A 66 2.06 26.74 -31.53
CA ALA A 66 2.91 26.23 -32.61
C ALA A 66 2.12 25.48 -33.69
N PHE A 67 0.92 25.00 -33.37
CA PHE A 67 0.04 24.25 -34.27
C PHE A 67 -1.25 25.01 -34.61
N GLY A 68 -1.26 26.33 -34.38
CA GLY A 68 -2.42 27.19 -34.66
C GLY A 68 -3.46 27.25 -33.54
N GLY A 69 -3.15 26.71 -32.36
CA GLY A 69 -3.97 26.88 -31.16
C GLY A 69 -3.83 28.27 -30.54
N ILE A 70 -4.58 28.51 -29.47
CA ILE A 70 -4.63 29.83 -28.80
C ILE A 70 -3.86 29.88 -27.48
N PHE A 71 -3.49 28.74 -26.92
CA PHE A 71 -2.82 28.66 -25.62
C PHE A 71 -1.29 28.56 -25.75
N GLU A 72 -0.56 29.33 -24.94
CA GLU A 72 0.92 29.23 -24.85
C GLU A 72 1.40 28.05 -24.00
N THR A 73 0.48 27.24 -23.48
CA THR A 73 0.77 26.02 -22.73
C THR A 73 1.19 24.88 -23.66
N GLU A 74 1.85 23.88 -23.09
CA GLU A 74 2.23 22.66 -23.82
C GLU A 74 1.02 22.04 -24.54
N ALA A 75 1.19 21.72 -25.82
CA ALA A 75 0.16 21.12 -26.64
C ALA A 75 -0.21 19.71 -26.12
N VAL A 76 -1.49 19.51 -25.81
CA VAL A 76 -2.03 18.20 -25.42
C VAL A 76 -2.45 17.45 -26.67
N TYR A 77 -1.52 16.70 -27.27
CA TYR A 77 -1.72 16.02 -28.55
C TYR A 77 -2.82 14.94 -28.55
N SER A 78 -3.24 14.47 -27.38
CA SER A 78 -4.35 13.53 -27.24
C SER A 78 -5.72 14.20 -27.40
N ASP A 79 -5.80 15.52 -27.19
CA ASP A 79 -7.01 16.32 -27.28
C ASP A 79 -7.60 16.33 -28.71
N PRO A 80 -8.91 16.07 -28.89
CA PRO A 80 -9.56 16.12 -30.19
C PRO A 80 -9.39 17.45 -30.95
N GLU A 81 -9.35 18.59 -30.26
CA GLU A 81 -9.18 19.91 -30.91
C GLU A 81 -7.77 20.10 -31.45
N VAL A 82 -6.76 19.77 -30.63
CA VAL A 82 -5.34 19.84 -31.03
C VAL A 82 -5.06 18.87 -32.19
N LYS A 83 -5.66 17.67 -32.17
CA LYS A 83 -5.58 16.71 -33.29
C LYS A 83 -6.12 17.31 -34.58
N LYS A 84 -7.32 17.90 -34.55
CA LYS A 84 -7.92 18.53 -35.74
C LYS A 84 -7.04 19.64 -36.29
N LEU A 85 -6.54 20.54 -35.42
CA LEU A 85 -5.64 21.62 -35.83
C LEU A 85 -4.41 21.09 -36.57
N ILE A 86 -3.78 20.03 -36.06
CA ILE A 86 -2.59 19.42 -36.69
C ILE A 86 -2.96 18.71 -38.00
N GLU A 87 -4.06 17.95 -38.03
CA GLU A 87 -4.50 17.17 -39.19
C GLU A 87 -4.98 18.06 -40.35
N GLU A 88 -5.45 19.28 -40.09
CA GLU A 88 -5.82 20.25 -41.13
C GLU A 88 -4.65 20.65 -42.04
N LYS A 89 -3.42 20.69 -41.50
CA LYS A 89 -2.22 21.15 -42.23
C LYS A 89 -1.06 20.17 -42.13
N GLY A 90 -1.33 18.91 -41.78
CA GLY A 90 -0.29 18.02 -41.30
C GLY A 90 -0.72 16.60 -40.97
N TRP A 91 0.20 15.87 -40.34
CA TRP A 91 -0.04 14.53 -39.80
C TRP A 91 0.90 14.25 -38.63
N MET A 92 0.57 13.20 -37.87
CA MET A 92 1.26 12.82 -36.65
C MET A 92 1.46 11.30 -36.59
N VAL A 93 2.66 10.88 -36.14
CA VAL A 93 3.02 9.47 -35.94
C VAL A 93 3.08 9.19 -34.45
N TRP A 94 2.19 8.33 -33.96
CA TRP A 94 2.12 7.93 -32.56
C TRP A 94 3.04 6.75 -32.24
N PRO A 95 3.51 6.63 -30.99
CA PRO A 95 4.01 5.38 -30.44
C PRO A 95 2.95 4.27 -30.50
N ILE A 96 3.40 3.02 -30.37
CA ILE A 96 2.52 1.84 -30.36
C ILE A 96 1.48 1.95 -29.23
N ILE A 97 1.93 2.45 -28.07
CA ILE A 97 1.08 2.72 -26.92
C ILE A 97 1.03 4.25 -26.77
N PRO A 98 -0.08 4.92 -27.11
CA PRO A 98 -0.18 6.38 -27.08
C PRO A 98 -0.39 6.93 -25.66
N TYR A 99 0.27 6.33 -24.67
CA TYR A 99 0.15 6.64 -23.25
C TYR A 99 1.51 6.61 -22.59
N ARG A 100 1.79 7.61 -21.77
CA ARG A 100 2.89 7.61 -20.81
C ARG A 100 2.45 6.91 -19.53
N TYR A 101 3.39 6.55 -18.67
CA TYR A 101 3.12 5.82 -17.42
C TYR A 101 2.19 6.55 -16.43
N ASP A 102 2.11 7.87 -16.55
CA ASP A 102 1.33 8.80 -15.73
C ASP A 102 0.11 9.39 -16.47
N THR A 103 -0.11 9.03 -17.74
CA THR A 103 -1.23 9.54 -18.52
C THR A 103 -2.56 8.96 -18.00
N ILE A 104 -3.47 9.85 -17.61
CA ILE A 104 -4.83 9.50 -17.17
C ILE A 104 -5.74 9.42 -18.41
N ILE A 105 -6.33 8.26 -18.66
CA ILE A 105 -7.21 8.01 -19.79
C ILE A 105 -8.63 8.46 -19.42
N LYS A 106 -9.11 9.53 -20.05
CA LYS A 106 -10.41 10.12 -19.75
C LYS A 106 -11.58 9.42 -20.46
N ASP A 107 -11.30 8.77 -21.59
CA ASP A 107 -12.27 8.23 -22.53
C ASP A 107 -12.36 6.68 -22.47
N LEU A 108 -12.48 6.14 -21.26
CA LEU A 108 -12.65 4.70 -21.04
C LEU A 108 -14.12 4.26 -21.26
N PRO A 109 -14.35 3.07 -21.84
CA PRO A 109 -15.71 2.54 -22.06
C PRO A 109 -16.35 1.99 -20.77
N VAL A 110 -15.56 1.72 -19.74
CA VAL A 110 -16.02 1.29 -18.41
C VAL A 110 -15.21 2.02 -17.33
N PRO A 111 -15.72 2.14 -16.09
CA PRO A 111 -14.97 2.70 -14.98
C PRO A 111 -13.62 1.98 -14.78
N ALA A 112 -12.62 2.75 -14.38
CA ALA A 112 -11.33 2.21 -13.98
C ALA A 112 -11.47 1.42 -12.67
N PRO A 113 -10.77 0.28 -12.49
CA PRO A 113 -9.88 -0.38 -13.45
C PRO A 113 -10.66 -1.09 -14.57
N ALA A 114 -10.39 -0.67 -15.82
CA ALA A 114 -10.99 -1.29 -17.00
C ALA A 114 -10.28 -2.61 -17.36
N PRO A 115 -11.02 -3.66 -17.78
CA PRO A 115 -10.44 -4.92 -18.20
C PRO A 115 -9.62 -4.77 -19.51
N PRO A 116 -8.79 -5.77 -19.86
CA PRO A 116 -8.04 -5.79 -21.11
C PRO A 116 -8.89 -5.50 -22.35
N SER A 117 -8.41 -4.60 -23.20
CA SER A 117 -9.08 -4.17 -24.43
C SER A 117 -8.11 -4.05 -25.60
N ALA A 118 -8.62 -3.85 -26.82
CA ALA A 118 -7.78 -3.62 -28.00
C ALA A 118 -6.93 -2.34 -27.89
N ARG A 119 -7.40 -1.36 -27.11
CA ARG A 119 -6.71 -0.08 -26.87
C ARG A 119 -5.74 -0.16 -25.68
N ASN A 120 -6.13 -0.89 -24.62
CA ASN A 120 -5.34 -1.10 -23.41
C ASN A 120 -5.12 -2.61 -23.21
N TRP A 121 -4.02 -3.16 -23.74
CA TRP A 121 -3.86 -4.61 -23.89
C TRP A 121 -3.89 -5.42 -22.59
N LEU A 122 -3.52 -4.79 -21.47
CA LEU A 122 -3.60 -5.38 -20.13
C LEU A 122 -4.61 -4.66 -19.22
N GLY A 123 -5.44 -3.78 -19.79
CA GLY A 123 -6.41 -2.98 -19.05
C GLY A 123 -5.82 -1.71 -18.46
N THR A 124 -6.56 -1.11 -17.54
CA THR A 124 -6.14 0.08 -16.79
C THR A 124 -6.10 -0.19 -15.30
N ASP A 125 -5.30 0.59 -14.56
CA ASP A 125 -5.31 0.57 -13.10
C ASP A 125 -6.50 1.37 -12.53
N ASP A 126 -6.60 1.41 -11.20
CA ASP A 126 -7.58 2.17 -10.42
C ASP A 126 -7.56 3.69 -10.70
N GLN A 127 -6.46 4.19 -11.25
CA GLN A 127 -6.25 5.60 -11.61
C GLN A 127 -6.42 5.87 -13.11
N ALA A 128 -7.05 4.94 -13.85
CA ALA A 128 -7.32 5.03 -15.28
C ALA A 128 -6.05 5.16 -16.16
N ARG A 129 -4.92 4.58 -15.75
CA ARG A 129 -3.66 4.60 -16.52
C ARG A 129 -3.43 3.26 -17.19
N ASP A 130 -2.76 3.28 -18.34
CA ASP A 130 -2.46 2.06 -19.09
C ASP A 130 -1.47 1.14 -18.35
N VAL A 131 -1.87 -0.10 -18.09
CA VAL A 131 -1.06 -1.08 -17.34
C VAL A 131 0.20 -1.48 -18.11
N VAL A 132 0.16 -1.57 -19.44
CA VAL A 132 1.33 -1.96 -20.25
C VAL A 132 2.39 -0.87 -20.20
N ALA A 133 1.99 0.40 -20.35
CA ALA A 133 2.87 1.54 -20.20
C ALA A 133 3.52 1.54 -18.80
N ARG A 134 2.72 1.36 -17.74
CA ARG A 134 3.26 1.30 -16.36
C ARG A 134 4.26 0.17 -16.16
N ILE A 135 3.98 -1.04 -16.66
CA ILE A 135 4.90 -2.17 -16.58
C ILE A 135 6.20 -1.89 -17.33
N LEU A 136 6.13 -1.30 -18.53
CA LEU A 136 7.30 -1.01 -19.34
C LEU A 136 8.25 -0.01 -18.66
N TYR A 137 7.70 1.10 -18.15
CA TYR A 137 8.47 2.13 -17.44
C TYR A 137 8.96 1.62 -16.08
N GLY A 138 8.10 0.93 -15.33
CA GLY A 138 8.45 0.34 -14.03
C GLY A 138 9.57 -0.69 -14.15
N PHE A 139 9.50 -1.57 -15.15
CA PHE A 139 10.56 -2.53 -15.44
C PHE A 139 11.89 -1.84 -15.78
N ARG A 140 11.87 -0.80 -16.63
CA ARG A 140 13.06 0.01 -16.94
C ARG A 140 13.70 0.56 -15.66
N ILE A 141 12.91 1.23 -14.82
CA ILE A 141 13.38 1.90 -13.61
C ILE A 141 13.94 0.88 -12.63
N SER A 142 13.19 -0.19 -12.31
CA SER A 142 13.58 -1.21 -11.35
C SER A 142 14.87 -1.92 -11.74
N VAL A 143 15.00 -2.32 -13.02
CA VAL A 143 16.20 -3.02 -13.50
C VAL A 143 17.41 -2.07 -13.55
N LEU A 144 17.25 -0.85 -14.04
CA LEU A 144 18.34 0.14 -14.04
C LEU A 144 18.82 0.43 -12.62
N PHE A 145 17.89 0.68 -11.70
CA PHE A 145 18.19 0.90 -10.30
C PHE A 145 18.95 -0.29 -9.70
N GLY A 146 18.40 -1.50 -9.85
CA GLY A 146 19.01 -2.72 -9.31
C GLY A 146 20.42 -2.96 -9.86
N LEU A 147 20.62 -2.77 -11.17
CA LEU A 147 21.93 -2.94 -11.80
C LEU A 147 22.94 -1.90 -11.31
N VAL A 148 22.57 -0.62 -11.30
CA VAL A 148 23.46 0.46 -10.85
C VAL A 148 23.80 0.28 -9.38
N LEU A 149 22.81 0.04 -8.52
CA LEU A 149 23.03 -0.18 -7.09
C LEU A 149 23.94 -1.38 -6.86
N THR A 150 23.68 -2.51 -7.52
CA THR A 150 24.48 -3.73 -7.38
C THR A 150 25.91 -3.53 -7.85
N ILE A 151 26.14 -2.85 -8.97
CA ILE A 151 27.49 -2.60 -9.48
C ILE A 151 28.25 -1.69 -8.52
N LEU A 152 27.66 -0.56 -8.11
CA LEU A 152 28.32 0.39 -7.21
C LEU A 152 28.56 -0.21 -5.82
N SER A 153 27.57 -0.88 -5.25
CA SER A 153 27.69 -1.54 -3.94
C SER A 153 28.73 -2.64 -3.96
N SER A 154 28.81 -3.41 -5.06
CA SER A 154 29.80 -4.47 -5.21
C SER A 154 31.22 -3.92 -5.36
N ILE A 155 31.41 -2.83 -6.11
CA ILE A 155 32.73 -2.19 -6.22
C ILE A 155 33.23 -1.75 -4.84
N ILE A 156 32.38 -1.08 -4.07
CA ILE A 156 32.72 -0.61 -2.71
C ILE A 156 32.95 -1.80 -1.77
N GLY A 157 32.03 -2.77 -1.75
CA GLY A 157 32.10 -3.93 -0.86
C GLY A 157 33.31 -4.83 -1.15
N ILE A 158 33.62 -5.06 -2.43
CA ILE A 158 34.81 -5.83 -2.84
C ILE A 158 36.08 -5.07 -2.45
N ALA A 159 36.14 -3.75 -2.65
CA ALA A 159 37.30 -2.96 -2.25
C ALA A 159 37.51 -2.98 -0.72
N ALA A 160 36.44 -2.78 0.07
CA ALA A 160 36.49 -2.81 1.52
C ALA A 160 36.89 -4.20 2.06
N GLY A 161 36.25 -5.27 1.58
CA GLY A 161 36.57 -6.64 1.97
C GLY A 161 37.98 -7.07 1.56
N ALA A 162 38.45 -6.63 0.39
CA ALA A 162 39.81 -6.87 -0.07
C ALA A 162 40.84 -6.23 0.86
N VAL A 163 40.63 -4.98 1.27
CA VAL A 163 41.49 -4.26 2.22
C VAL A 163 41.48 -4.94 3.58
N GLN A 164 40.31 -5.24 4.15
CA GLN A 164 40.19 -5.95 5.43
C GLN A 164 40.90 -7.30 5.41
N GLY A 165 40.62 -8.13 4.39
CA GLY A 165 41.15 -9.48 4.32
C GLY A 165 42.65 -9.53 3.99
N TYR A 166 43.18 -8.57 3.22
CA TYR A 166 44.61 -8.54 2.91
C TYR A 166 45.45 -8.11 4.12
N PHE A 167 45.13 -6.96 4.72
CA PHE A 167 45.92 -6.39 5.82
C PHE A 167 45.66 -7.12 7.15
N GLY A 168 44.41 -7.50 7.44
CA GLY A 168 44.05 -8.15 8.70
C GLY A 168 44.34 -7.28 9.94
N GLY A 169 44.28 -7.89 11.12
CA GLY A 169 44.68 -7.24 12.38
C GLY A 169 43.82 -6.02 12.72
N TRP A 170 44.47 -4.90 13.04
CA TRP A 170 43.78 -3.66 13.45
C TRP A 170 42.93 -3.03 12.33
N VAL A 171 43.35 -3.14 11.06
CA VAL A 171 42.58 -2.61 9.92
C VAL A 171 41.26 -3.37 9.77
N ASP A 172 41.33 -4.69 9.90
CA ASP A 172 40.15 -5.56 9.87
C ASP A 172 39.21 -5.27 11.04
N LEU A 173 39.76 -5.25 12.27
CA LEU A 173 39.00 -5.03 13.49
C LEU A 173 38.30 -3.66 13.49
N GLY A 174 38.99 -2.59 13.10
CA GLY A 174 38.42 -1.25 13.04
C GLY A 174 37.27 -1.13 12.03
N MET A 175 37.45 -1.64 10.81
CA MET A 175 36.39 -1.63 9.80
C MET A 175 35.22 -2.54 10.18
N GLN A 176 35.48 -3.69 10.82
CA GLN A 176 34.42 -4.58 11.30
C GLN A 176 33.56 -3.90 12.36
N ARG A 177 34.16 -3.21 13.34
CA ARG A 177 33.41 -2.44 14.35
C ARG A 177 32.59 -1.31 13.76
N PHE A 178 33.13 -0.60 12.77
CA PHE A 178 32.37 0.42 12.05
C PHE A 178 31.14 -0.17 11.36
N MET A 179 31.29 -1.28 10.63
CA MET A 179 30.15 -1.93 9.94
C MET A 179 29.12 -2.51 10.91
N GLU A 180 29.53 -3.05 12.06
CA GLU A 180 28.60 -3.52 13.10
C GLU A 180 27.73 -2.38 13.64
N ILE A 181 28.34 -1.21 13.89
CA ILE A 181 27.59 -0.01 14.33
C ILE A 181 26.70 0.50 13.20
N TRP A 182 27.22 0.57 11.98
CA TRP A 182 26.50 1.08 10.81
C TRP A 182 25.30 0.21 10.44
N GLY A 183 25.47 -1.12 10.48
CA GLY A 183 24.42 -2.10 10.22
C GLY A 183 23.38 -2.22 11.34
N GLY A 184 23.68 -1.71 12.55
CA GLY A 184 22.71 -1.61 13.64
C GLY A 184 21.71 -0.47 13.48
N LEU A 185 21.93 0.44 12.53
CA LEU A 185 21.02 1.54 12.25
C LEU A 185 19.76 1.04 11.53
N PRO A 186 18.55 1.45 11.96
CA PRO A 186 17.32 1.02 11.30
C PRO A 186 17.12 1.74 9.97
N VAL A 187 17.53 1.08 8.89
CA VAL A 187 17.57 1.61 7.52
C VAL A 187 16.25 2.25 7.10
N LEU A 188 15.11 1.61 7.39
CA LEU A 188 13.79 2.15 7.04
C LEU A 188 13.51 3.51 7.70
N PHE A 189 13.80 3.67 9.00
CA PHE A 189 13.57 4.94 9.68
C PHE A 189 14.46 6.06 9.11
N LEU A 190 15.71 5.74 8.77
CA LEU A 190 16.60 6.71 8.14
C LEU A 190 16.11 7.11 6.75
N LEU A 191 15.61 6.17 5.96
CA LEU A 191 15.00 6.47 4.66
C LEU A 191 13.77 7.37 4.79
N ILE A 192 12.91 7.10 5.78
CA ILE A 192 11.71 7.92 6.07
C ILE A 192 12.12 9.35 6.45
N ILE A 193 13.07 9.51 7.37
CA ILE A 193 13.56 10.82 7.81
C ILE A 193 14.22 11.57 6.65
N MET A 194 15.02 10.88 5.84
CA MET A 194 15.68 11.52 4.69
C MET A 194 14.68 11.89 3.59
N SER A 195 13.63 11.09 3.38
CA SER A 195 12.55 11.37 2.43
C SER A 195 11.64 12.50 2.87
N SER A 196 11.57 12.83 4.16
CA SER A 196 10.82 14.01 4.64
C SER A 196 11.64 15.30 4.52
N LEU A 197 12.98 15.20 4.49
CA LEU A 197 13.89 16.34 4.35
C LEU A 197 14.24 16.65 2.89
N ILE A 198 14.24 15.64 2.01
CA ILE A 198 14.66 15.74 0.62
C ILE A 198 13.60 15.09 -0.26
N VAL A 199 13.25 15.74 -1.37
CA VAL A 199 12.33 15.15 -2.37
C VAL A 199 12.93 13.83 -2.88
N PRO A 200 12.23 12.70 -2.69
CA PRO A 200 12.72 11.41 -3.15
C PRO A 200 12.73 11.41 -4.68
N GLY A 201 13.80 10.86 -5.25
CA GLY A 201 14.07 10.80 -6.67
C GLY A 201 15.06 9.68 -6.96
N PHE A 202 15.27 9.34 -8.23
CA PHE A 202 16.04 8.15 -8.60
C PHE A 202 17.45 8.16 -7.97
N TRP A 203 18.15 9.28 -8.10
CA TRP A 203 19.51 9.42 -7.59
C TRP A 203 19.59 9.54 -6.07
N THR A 204 18.60 10.14 -5.41
CA THR A 204 18.60 10.30 -3.96
C THR A 204 18.32 8.96 -3.28
N VAL A 205 17.31 8.21 -3.74
CA VAL A 205 17.02 6.86 -3.25
C VAL A 205 18.19 5.92 -3.54
N LEU A 206 18.79 6.00 -4.73
CA LEU A 206 19.98 5.20 -5.08
C LEU A 206 21.14 5.48 -4.13
N GLY A 207 21.44 6.76 -3.87
CA GLY A 207 22.52 7.17 -2.98
C GLY A 207 22.29 6.72 -1.55
N LEU A 208 21.06 6.89 -1.04
CA LEU A 208 20.68 6.43 0.30
C LEU A 208 20.80 4.92 0.44
N MET A 209 20.31 4.15 -0.53
CA MET A 209 20.46 2.69 -0.52
C MET A 209 21.94 2.29 -0.62
N LEU A 210 22.72 2.95 -1.47
CA LEU A 210 24.14 2.66 -1.63
C LEU A 210 24.90 2.80 -0.32
N LEU A 211 24.53 3.73 0.57
CA LEU A 211 25.15 3.90 1.90
C LEU A 211 25.01 2.68 2.81
N PHE A 212 24.03 1.80 2.57
CA PHE A 212 23.79 0.60 3.38
C PHE A 212 24.06 -0.70 2.62
N SER A 213 23.82 -0.75 1.31
CA SER A 213 23.93 -1.98 0.51
C SER A 213 25.36 -2.44 0.21
N TRP A 214 26.38 -1.58 0.37
CA TRP A 214 27.78 -1.93 0.05
C TRP A 214 28.38 -2.99 0.98
N MET A 215 27.83 -3.18 2.18
CA MET A 215 28.37 -4.11 3.18
C MET A 215 28.17 -5.58 2.80
N SER A 216 27.22 -5.90 1.91
CA SER A 216 26.77 -7.28 1.67
C SER A 216 27.85 -8.24 1.12
N LEU A 217 28.84 -7.73 0.37
CA LEU A 217 29.95 -8.56 -0.15
C LEU A 217 31.20 -8.53 0.72
N VAL A 218 31.24 -7.66 1.72
CA VAL A 218 32.47 -7.37 2.47
C VAL A 218 32.99 -8.62 3.18
N ASP A 219 32.13 -9.32 3.93
CA ASP A 219 32.53 -10.53 4.68
C ASP A 219 32.97 -11.68 3.78
N LEU A 220 32.29 -11.87 2.64
CA LEU A 220 32.64 -12.90 1.66
C LEU A 220 34.02 -12.63 1.07
N VAL A 221 34.25 -11.40 0.59
CA VAL A 221 35.52 -11.01 -0.04
C VAL A 221 36.64 -11.00 1.00
N ARG A 222 36.36 -10.53 2.22
CA ARG A 222 37.30 -10.58 3.34
C ARG A 222 37.76 -12.01 3.62
N ALA A 223 36.83 -12.96 3.74
CA ALA A 223 37.17 -14.37 3.98
C ALA A 223 38.03 -14.95 2.85
N GLU A 224 37.69 -14.64 1.60
CA GLU A 224 38.47 -15.04 0.43
C GLU A 224 39.89 -14.47 0.43
N PHE A 225 40.05 -13.19 0.77
CA PHE A 225 41.36 -12.54 0.87
C PHE A 225 42.19 -13.05 2.05
N LEU A 226 41.56 -13.32 3.21
CA LEU A 226 42.21 -13.94 4.37
C LEU A 226 42.72 -15.35 4.06
N ARG A 227 41.97 -16.12 3.27
CA ARG A 227 42.40 -17.44 2.79
C ARG A 227 43.51 -17.31 1.74
N ALA A 228 43.27 -16.52 0.71
CA ALA A 228 44.15 -16.44 -0.46
C ALA A 228 45.52 -15.81 -0.16
N ARG A 229 45.62 -14.91 0.83
CA ARG A 229 46.92 -14.35 1.26
C ARG A 229 47.89 -15.41 1.80
N ASN A 230 47.38 -16.58 2.19
CA ASN A 230 48.17 -17.70 2.69
C ASN A 230 48.63 -18.68 1.59
N PHE A 231 48.25 -18.47 0.33
CA PHE A 231 48.70 -19.32 -0.77
C PHE A 231 50.19 -19.12 -1.08
N ASP A 232 50.86 -20.20 -1.47
CA ASP A 232 52.31 -20.23 -1.69
C ASP A 232 52.76 -19.23 -2.76
N PHE A 233 51.99 -19.07 -3.84
CA PHE A 233 52.31 -18.10 -4.89
C PHE A 233 52.20 -16.63 -4.42
N VAL A 234 51.33 -16.34 -3.45
CA VAL A 234 51.21 -14.99 -2.85
C VAL A 234 52.38 -14.73 -1.90
N ARG A 235 52.74 -15.72 -1.09
CA ARG A 235 53.91 -15.65 -0.19
C ARG A 235 55.22 -15.49 -0.99
N ALA A 236 55.36 -16.23 -2.10
CA ALA A 236 56.49 -16.09 -3.01
C ALA A 236 56.54 -14.70 -3.66
N ALA A 237 55.42 -14.17 -4.17
CA ALA A 237 55.37 -12.82 -4.73
C ALA A 237 55.77 -11.73 -3.71
N ARG A 238 55.34 -11.89 -2.44
CA ARG A 238 55.74 -10.98 -1.35
C ARG A 238 57.23 -11.10 -1.02
N ALA A 239 57.79 -12.31 -0.99
CA ALA A 239 59.23 -12.53 -0.77
C ALA A 239 60.10 -11.92 -1.89
N LEU A 240 59.56 -11.85 -3.12
CA LEU A 240 60.19 -11.18 -4.27
C LEU A 240 60.04 -9.65 -4.26
N GLY A 241 59.40 -9.06 -3.25
CA GLY A 241 59.27 -7.60 -3.11
C GLY A 241 58.16 -6.96 -3.95
N VAL A 242 57.20 -7.74 -4.47
CA VAL A 242 56.06 -7.20 -5.23
C VAL A 242 55.17 -6.33 -4.32
N GLY A 243 54.75 -5.17 -4.82
CA GLY A 243 53.91 -4.23 -4.06
C GLY A 243 52.53 -4.80 -3.69
N ASN A 244 52.02 -4.42 -2.52
CA ASN A 244 50.75 -4.91 -1.96
C ASN A 244 49.55 -4.77 -2.91
N VAL A 245 49.42 -3.60 -3.55
CA VAL A 245 48.33 -3.32 -4.50
C VAL A 245 48.40 -4.29 -5.69
N THR A 246 49.60 -4.52 -6.24
CA THR A 246 49.80 -5.47 -7.34
C THR A 246 49.45 -6.89 -6.91
N ILE A 247 49.81 -7.30 -5.69
CA ILE A 247 49.43 -8.60 -5.14
C ILE A 247 47.91 -8.74 -5.02
N MET A 248 47.24 -7.74 -4.45
CA MET A 248 45.80 -7.75 -4.28
C MET A 248 45.08 -7.85 -5.62
N PHE A 249 45.37 -6.99 -6.59
CA PHE A 249 44.63 -6.94 -7.86
C PHE A 249 45.02 -8.03 -8.85
N ARG A 250 46.29 -8.46 -8.89
CA ARG A 250 46.77 -9.42 -9.91
C ARG A 250 46.79 -10.86 -9.43
N HIS A 251 46.98 -11.11 -8.14
CA HIS A 251 47.18 -12.46 -7.60
C HIS A 251 45.99 -12.95 -6.75
N ILE A 252 45.36 -12.08 -5.96
CA ILE A 252 44.30 -12.49 -5.03
C ILE A 252 42.89 -12.24 -5.61
N LEU A 253 42.62 -11.01 -6.06
CA LEU A 253 41.29 -10.58 -6.50
C LEU A 253 40.69 -11.48 -7.60
N PRO A 254 41.41 -11.92 -8.65
CA PRO A 254 40.84 -12.78 -9.68
C PRO A 254 40.28 -14.11 -9.14
N ASN A 255 40.85 -14.62 -8.04
CA ASN A 255 40.37 -15.83 -7.38
C ASN A 255 39.15 -15.54 -6.51
N ALA A 256 39.17 -14.43 -5.76
CA ALA A 256 38.05 -14.00 -4.92
C ALA A 256 36.82 -13.58 -5.75
N MET A 257 37.02 -13.03 -6.95
CA MET A 257 35.93 -12.62 -7.85
C MET A 257 35.02 -13.78 -8.25
N VAL A 258 35.51 -15.02 -8.24
CA VAL A 258 34.68 -16.18 -8.58
C VAL A 258 33.52 -16.32 -7.61
N SER A 259 33.75 -16.19 -6.30
CA SER A 259 32.69 -16.29 -5.29
C SER A 259 31.81 -15.04 -5.27
N SER A 260 32.39 -13.84 -5.39
CA SER A 260 31.63 -12.58 -5.43
C SER A 260 30.66 -12.51 -6.61
N LEU A 261 31.09 -12.94 -7.80
CA LEU A 261 30.24 -12.97 -9.00
C LEU A 261 29.02 -13.89 -8.84
N THR A 262 29.15 -14.97 -8.07
CA THR A 262 28.02 -15.88 -7.77
C THR A 262 26.93 -15.23 -6.91
N PHE A 263 27.27 -14.19 -6.12
CA PHE A 263 26.31 -13.49 -5.27
C PHE A 263 25.63 -12.31 -5.95
N LEU A 264 26.19 -11.77 -7.03
CA LEU A 264 25.62 -10.62 -7.74
C LEU A 264 24.15 -10.79 -8.17
N PRO A 265 23.69 -11.96 -8.66
CA PRO A 265 22.28 -12.14 -9.00
C PRO A 265 21.35 -11.97 -7.79
N PHE A 266 21.78 -12.40 -6.61
CA PHE A 266 21.01 -12.27 -5.37
C PHE A 266 20.96 -10.82 -4.89
N LEU A 267 22.07 -10.08 -5.02
CA LEU A 267 22.11 -8.65 -4.70
C LEU A 267 21.26 -7.83 -5.66
N LEU A 268 21.27 -8.16 -6.95
CA LEU A 268 20.41 -7.54 -7.95
C LEU A 268 18.94 -7.76 -7.62
N ASN A 269 18.55 -9.01 -7.35
CA ASN A 269 17.19 -9.33 -6.96
C ASN A 269 16.78 -8.62 -5.66
N GLY A 270 17.63 -8.65 -4.63
CA GLY A 270 17.39 -7.97 -3.36
C GLY A 270 17.23 -6.46 -3.52
N SER A 271 18.06 -5.84 -4.37
CA SER A 271 17.98 -4.40 -4.69
C SER A 271 16.65 -4.02 -5.34
N ILE A 272 16.20 -4.83 -6.30
CA ILE A 272 14.89 -4.63 -6.96
C ILE A 272 13.76 -4.78 -5.95
N THR A 273 13.77 -5.85 -5.15
CA THR A 273 12.74 -6.08 -4.12
C THR A 273 12.67 -4.92 -3.13
N THR A 274 13.82 -4.42 -2.67
CA THR A 274 13.86 -3.36 -1.67
C THR A 274 13.35 -2.04 -2.26
N LEU A 275 13.67 -1.71 -3.51
CA LEU A 275 13.08 -0.56 -4.22
C LEU A 275 11.55 -0.70 -4.29
N THR A 276 11.04 -1.85 -4.75
CA THR A 276 9.59 -2.06 -4.86
C THR A 276 8.88 -1.98 -3.51
N SER A 277 9.53 -2.40 -2.42
CA SER A 277 8.99 -2.25 -1.06
C SER A 277 8.96 -0.79 -0.61
N LEU A 278 9.97 0.02 -0.98
CA LEU A 278 9.96 1.46 -0.68
C LEU A 278 8.94 2.23 -1.51
N ASP A 279 8.78 1.88 -2.79
CA ASP A 279 7.75 2.45 -3.66
C ASP A 279 6.35 2.17 -3.09
N PHE A 280 6.10 0.94 -2.61
CA PHE A 280 4.86 0.59 -1.94
C PHE A 280 4.59 1.42 -0.67
N LEU A 281 5.65 1.77 0.07
CA LEU A 281 5.55 2.58 1.29
C LEU A 281 5.46 4.10 1.01
N GLY A 282 5.43 4.52 -0.27
CA GLY A 282 5.33 5.93 -0.66
C GLY A 282 6.66 6.71 -0.55
N PHE A 283 7.77 6.02 -0.30
CA PHE A 283 9.13 6.61 -0.26
C PHE A 283 9.89 6.43 -1.58
N GLY A 284 9.16 6.01 -2.61
CA GLY A 284 9.61 5.85 -3.98
C GLY A 284 9.69 7.15 -4.78
N LEU A 285 9.83 7.02 -6.11
CA LEU A 285 9.80 8.17 -7.02
C LEU A 285 8.49 8.99 -6.88
N PRO A 286 8.55 10.32 -7.05
CA PRO A 286 7.45 11.19 -6.65
C PRO A 286 6.21 10.99 -7.54
N PRO A 287 5.01 10.84 -6.97
CA PRO A 287 3.75 11.02 -7.67
C PRO A 287 3.53 12.52 -7.91
N GLY A 288 3.47 12.93 -9.18
CA GLY A 288 3.31 14.32 -9.58
C GLY A 288 2.20 14.48 -10.61
N SER A 289 0.96 14.59 -10.15
CA SER A 289 -0.12 15.25 -10.87
C SER A 289 -1.28 15.47 -9.90
N LEU A 290 -1.95 16.62 -9.98
CA LEU A 290 -3.25 16.84 -9.35
C LEU A 290 -4.21 15.78 -9.90
N ILE A 291 -4.63 14.87 -9.04
CA ILE A 291 -5.46 13.71 -9.33
C ILE A 291 -6.67 13.82 -8.40
N HIS A 292 -7.87 13.61 -8.94
CA HIS A 292 -9.01 13.24 -8.10
C HIS A 292 -8.63 11.95 -7.37
N ILE A 293 -8.41 12.03 -6.06
CA ILE A 293 -7.82 10.93 -5.27
C ILE A 293 -8.85 9.83 -4.95
N GLY A 294 -10.13 10.03 -5.28
CA GLY A 294 -11.19 9.02 -5.12
C GLY A 294 -11.37 8.11 -6.34
N GLU A 295 -11.95 6.93 -6.10
CA GLU A 295 -12.43 6.03 -7.16
C GLU A 295 -13.56 6.70 -7.94
N ARG A 296 -13.56 6.59 -9.27
CA ARG A 296 -14.68 7.10 -10.09
C ARG A 296 -15.86 6.13 -9.97
N ARG A 297 -16.73 6.37 -8.99
CA ARG A 297 -17.83 5.46 -8.66
C ARG A 297 -19.15 5.74 -9.41
N GLN A 298 -19.25 6.80 -10.23
CA GLN A 298 -20.46 7.14 -11.00
C GLN A 298 -20.17 7.76 -12.39
N ASP A 299 -21.06 7.49 -13.36
CA ASP A 299 -20.90 7.85 -14.79
C ASP A 299 -21.35 9.28 -15.15
N LYS A 300 -22.33 9.86 -14.42
CA LYS A 300 -22.89 11.20 -14.66
C LYS A 300 -23.23 11.90 -13.36
N THR A 301 -22.96 13.19 -13.28
CA THR A 301 -23.37 14.01 -12.13
C THR A 301 -24.89 14.23 -12.16
N ARG A 302 -25.59 13.90 -11.07
CA ARG A 302 -27.02 14.16 -10.91
C ARG A 302 -27.23 15.27 -9.89
N VAL A 303 -28.09 16.22 -10.23
CA VAL A 303 -28.42 17.35 -9.35
C VAL A 303 -29.91 17.32 -9.05
N ARG A 304 -30.27 17.15 -7.78
CA ARG A 304 -31.65 17.13 -7.28
C ARG A 304 -31.88 18.32 -6.37
N ALA A 305 -32.90 19.14 -6.67
CA ALA A 305 -33.27 20.28 -5.86
C ALA A 305 -34.61 20.04 -5.16
N PHE A 306 -34.62 20.24 -3.85
CA PHE A 306 -35.76 20.18 -2.95
C PHE A 306 -36.03 21.57 -2.40
N THR A 307 -37.13 22.20 -2.82
CA THR A 307 -37.57 23.51 -2.32
C THR A 307 -38.82 23.33 -1.48
N PHE A 308 -38.81 23.82 -0.24
CA PHE A 308 -39.93 23.64 0.67
C PHE A 308 -40.18 24.81 1.61
N ASN A 309 -41.43 24.90 2.06
CA ASN A 309 -41.91 25.77 3.12
C ASN A 309 -43.09 25.05 3.83
N PRO A 310 -43.71 25.65 4.88
CA PRO A 310 -44.79 24.98 5.62
C PRO A 310 -45.98 24.53 4.76
N GLU A 311 -46.22 25.14 3.60
CA GLU A 311 -47.39 24.91 2.76
C GLU A 311 -47.09 24.09 1.49
N LYS A 312 -45.90 24.25 0.91
CA LYS A 312 -45.54 23.69 -0.40
C LYS A 312 -44.19 22.99 -0.35
N PHE A 313 -44.12 21.85 -1.04
CA PHE A 313 -42.90 21.10 -1.30
C PHE A 313 -42.77 20.86 -2.80
N GLN A 314 -41.56 21.00 -3.32
CA GLN A 314 -41.25 20.76 -4.72
C GLN A 314 -39.90 20.05 -4.81
N GLU A 315 -39.88 18.90 -5.49
CA GLU A 315 -38.69 18.12 -5.81
C GLU A 315 -38.52 18.09 -7.33
N ARG A 316 -37.33 18.40 -7.82
CA ARG A 316 -37.00 18.39 -9.25
C ARG A 316 -35.55 17.97 -9.48
N GLU A 317 -35.32 17.19 -10.52
CA GLU A 317 -33.99 16.97 -11.08
C GLU A 317 -33.64 18.14 -12.00
N VAL A 318 -32.45 18.72 -11.82
CA VAL A 318 -32.01 19.95 -12.50
C VAL A 318 -31.06 19.57 -13.64
N SER A 319 -31.51 19.82 -14.88
CA SER A 319 -30.73 19.53 -16.10
C SER A 319 -29.96 20.75 -16.62
N GLU A 320 -30.38 21.97 -16.26
CA GLU A 320 -29.73 23.24 -16.64
C GLU A 320 -29.33 23.99 -15.36
N LEU A 321 -28.03 23.99 -15.05
CA LEU A 321 -27.47 24.54 -13.81
C LEU A 321 -27.68 26.05 -13.67
N GLY A 322 -27.70 26.80 -14.76
CA GLY A 322 -28.00 28.24 -14.76
C GLY A 322 -29.39 28.62 -14.23
N LYS A 323 -30.31 27.65 -14.07
CA LYS A 323 -31.63 27.85 -13.44
C LYS A 323 -31.64 27.57 -11.94
N LEU A 324 -30.53 27.16 -11.32
CA LEU A 324 -30.45 26.87 -9.88
C LEU A 324 -30.91 28.06 -9.00
N THR A 325 -30.72 29.30 -9.46
CA THR A 325 -31.22 30.50 -8.78
C THR A 325 -32.74 30.59 -8.73
N ASP A 326 -33.47 30.02 -9.69
CA ASP A 326 -34.94 30.09 -9.76
C ASP A 326 -35.61 29.28 -8.63
N TYR A 327 -34.85 28.38 -8.02
CA TYR A 327 -35.29 27.52 -6.92
C TYR A 327 -35.12 28.18 -5.54
N ARG A 328 -34.35 29.29 -5.45
CA ARG A 328 -34.30 30.15 -4.27
C ARG A 328 -35.48 31.11 -4.27
N ARG A 329 -36.53 30.73 -3.55
CA ARG A 329 -37.71 31.58 -3.33
C ARG A 329 -37.64 32.24 -1.95
N PRO A 330 -37.94 33.54 -1.84
CA PRO A 330 -38.02 34.21 -0.54
C PRO A 330 -38.96 33.45 0.41
N GLY A 331 -38.48 33.13 1.62
CA GLY A 331 -39.25 32.42 2.65
C GLY A 331 -39.38 30.91 2.44
N SER A 332 -38.58 30.31 1.56
CA SER A 332 -38.50 28.84 1.39
C SER A 332 -37.06 28.37 1.59
N VAL A 333 -36.87 27.13 2.03
CA VAL A 333 -35.56 26.47 2.15
C VAL A 333 -35.28 25.70 0.86
N CYS A 334 -34.05 25.79 0.35
CA CYS A 334 -33.60 25.07 -0.84
C CYS A 334 -32.47 24.09 -0.48
N TRP A 335 -32.73 22.80 -0.61
CA TRP A 335 -31.71 21.76 -0.50
C TRP A 335 -31.34 21.24 -1.88
N VAL A 336 -30.06 21.34 -2.25
CA VAL A 336 -29.54 20.80 -3.50
C VAL A 336 -28.63 19.62 -3.18
N ASN A 337 -28.99 18.43 -3.66
CA ASN A 337 -28.19 17.22 -3.58
C ASN A 337 -27.48 16.97 -4.91
N ILE A 338 -26.16 16.83 -4.87
CA ILE A 338 -25.31 16.57 -6.01
C ILE A 338 -24.68 15.20 -5.81
N ASP A 339 -25.07 14.26 -6.66
CA ASP A 339 -24.49 12.91 -6.72
C ASP A 339 -23.45 12.89 -7.86
N GLY A 340 -22.19 12.59 -7.55
CA GLY A 340 -21.09 12.47 -8.52
C GLY A 340 -20.27 13.76 -8.71
N LEU A 341 -18.99 13.73 -8.31
CA LEU A 341 -18.10 14.91 -8.28
C LEU A 341 -17.16 15.03 -9.49
N HIS A 342 -17.32 14.18 -10.50
CA HIS A 342 -16.37 14.06 -11.62
C HIS A 342 -16.51 15.18 -12.67
N GLU A 343 -17.66 15.85 -12.76
CA GLU A 343 -17.89 16.97 -13.67
C GLU A 343 -17.50 18.32 -13.03
N VAL A 344 -16.24 18.70 -13.17
CA VAL A 344 -15.67 19.93 -12.56
C VAL A 344 -16.38 21.21 -13.04
N GLU A 345 -16.83 21.25 -14.29
CA GLU A 345 -17.58 22.40 -14.84
C GLU A 345 -18.90 22.61 -14.10
N THR A 346 -19.63 21.53 -13.83
CA THR A 346 -20.89 21.52 -13.08
C THR A 346 -20.70 22.07 -11.67
N LEU A 347 -19.66 21.61 -10.98
CA LEU A 347 -19.33 22.08 -9.62
C LEU A 347 -18.89 23.56 -9.60
N SER A 348 -18.13 23.99 -10.61
CA SER A 348 -17.71 25.39 -10.73
C SER A 348 -18.89 26.34 -10.93
N GLU A 349 -19.89 25.93 -11.72
CA GLU A 349 -21.11 26.71 -11.92
C GLU A 349 -21.95 26.81 -10.64
N ILE A 350 -22.14 25.70 -9.92
CA ILE A 350 -22.82 25.69 -8.62
C ILE A 350 -22.07 26.60 -7.63
N GLY A 351 -20.74 26.51 -7.59
CA GLY A 351 -19.90 27.38 -6.78
C GLY A 351 -20.13 28.86 -7.08
N ARG A 352 -20.23 29.24 -8.35
CA ARG A 352 -20.53 30.63 -8.76
C ARG A 352 -21.93 31.07 -8.36
N VAL A 353 -22.94 30.21 -8.52
CA VAL A 353 -24.35 30.52 -8.20
C VAL A 353 -24.56 30.74 -6.71
N PHE A 354 -23.90 29.94 -5.87
CA PHE A 354 -24.04 30.02 -4.41
C PHE A 354 -22.96 30.87 -3.73
N GLY A 355 -22.01 31.43 -4.50
CA GLY A 355 -20.95 32.29 -3.97
C GLY A 355 -19.90 31.54 -3.14
N LEU A 356 -19.63 30.27 -3.47
CA LEU A 356 -18.66 29.45 -2.75
C LEU A 356 -17.23 29.91 -3.04
N HIS A 357 -16.41 29.98 -1.99
CA HIS A 357 -15.00 30.28 -2.12
C HIS A 357 -14.26 29.19 -2.92
N PRO A 358 -13.29 29.50 -3.81
CA PRO A 358 -12.60 28.50 -4.63
C PRO A 358 -11.94 27.36 -3.84
N LEU A 359 -11.42 27.64 -2.64
CA LEU A 359 -10.83 26.61 -1.76
C LEU A 359 -11.86 25.57 -1.29
N VAL A 360 -13.13 25.97 -1.12
CA VAL A 360 -14.21 25.05 -0.76
C VAL A 360 -14.48 24.06 -1.90
N LEU A 361 -14.44 24.53 -3.15
CA LEU A 361 -14.59 23.67 -4.33
C LEU A 361 -13.42 22.69 -4.48
N GLU A 362 -12.19 23.15 -4.20
CA GLU A 362 -11.00 22.29 -4.16
C GLU A 362 -11.15 21.18 -3.13
N ASP A 363 -11.61 21.51 -1.92
CA ASP A 363 -11.82 20.53 -0.86
C ASP A 363 -12.97 19.56 -1.14
N ILE A 364 -14.04 20.01 -1.80
CA ILE A 364 -15.12 19.13 -2.28
C ILE A 364 -14.58 18.07 -3.24
N LEU A 365 -13.70 18.47 -4.16
CA LEU A 365 -13.09 17.58 -5.15
C LEU A 365 -12.01 16.66 -4.56
N ASN A 366 -11.44 17.00 -3.40
CA ASN A 366 -10.49 16.18 -2.69
C ASN A 366 -11.20 15.24 -1.72
N THR A 367 -11.53 14.03 -2.18
CA THR A 367 -12.31 13.01 -1.45
C THR A 367 -11.58 12.37 -0.26
N ASP A 368 -10.30 12.68 -0.03
CA ASP A 368 -9.49 12.16 1.08
C ASP A 368 -9.41 13.10 2.29
N GLN A 369 -10.21 14.17 2.28
CA GLN A 369 -10.23 15.12 3.39
C GLN A 369 -10.79 14.48 4.67
N ARG A 370 -10.20 14.88 5.81
CA ARG A 370 -10.73 14.53 7.13
C ARG A 370 -11.96 15.39 7.44
N PRO A 371 -12.89 14.89 8.28
CA PRO A 371 -14.00 15.72 8.69
C PRO A 371 -13.54 17.02 9.33
N LYS A 372 -14.10 18.12 8.86
CA LYS A 372 -13.76 19.48 9.29
C LYS A 372 -14.96 20.40 9.12
N THR A 373 -14.93 21.51 9.84
CA THR A 373 -15.89 22.60 9.70
C THR A 373 -15.12 23.89 9.49
N GLU A 374 -15.55 24.68 8.52
CA GLU A 374 -14.98 25.98 8.18
C GLU A 374 -16.10 27.02 8.12
N ASP A 375 -15.82 28.19 8.71
CA ASP A 375 -16.73 29.32 8.80
C ASP A 375 -16.37 30.34 7.71
N TYR A 376 -17.32 30.62 6.80
CA TYR A 376 -17.18 31.57 5.72
C TYR A 376 -18.18 32.75 5.83
N ASN A 377 -18.50 33.24 7.03
CA ASN A 377 -19.42 34.37 7.33
C ASN A 377 -20.88 34.22 6.82
N ASP A 378 -21.07 33.89 5.54
CA ASP A 378 -22.34 33.72 4.83
C ASP A 378 -22.84 32.27 4.82
N TYR A 379 -21.94 31.31 5.03
CA TYR A 379 -22.23 29.87 5.11
C TYR A 379 -21.20 29.11 5.95
N PHE A 380 -21.56 27.91 6.41
CA PHE A 380 -20.63 26.91 6.92
C PHE A 380 -20.30 25.89 5.85
N PHE A 381 -19.04 25.51 5.76
CA PHE A 381 -18.58 24.38 4.97
C PHE A 381 -18.21 23.23 5.89
N LEU A 382 -18.79 22.07 5.66
CA LEU A 382 -18.53 20.86 6.42
C LEU A 382 -18.03 19.77 5.48
N VAL A 383 -16.97 19.10 5.89
CA VAL A 383 -16.55 17.84 5.31
C VAL A 383 -16.87 16.75 6.31
N LEU A 384 -17.48 15.67 5.86
CA LEU A 384 -17.94 14.54 6.64
C LEU A 384 -17.58 13.25 5.91
N LYS A 385 -17.65 12.12 6.61
CA LYS A 385 -17.61 10.80 5.99
C LYS A 385 -18.98 10.15 6.16
N MET A 386 -19.51 9.58 5.09
CA MET A 386 -20.58 8.60 5.15
C MET A 386 -19.92 7.23 5.08
N ILE A 387 -20.40 6.30 5.90
CA ILE A 387 -19.81 4.98 6.00
C ILE A 387 -20.94 3.99 5.76
N ASN A 388 -20.79 3.16 4.72
CA ASN A 388 -21.71 2.09 4.41
C ASN A 388 -21.09 0.76 4.85
N TYR A 389 -21.91 -0.07 5.50
CA TYR A 389 -21.50 -1.39 5.95
C TYR A 389 -22.40 -2.45 5.33
N THR A 390 -21.81 -3.33 4.52
CA THR A 390 -22.52 -4.46 3.93
C THR A 390 -22.39 -5.66 4.86
N LYS A 391 -23.47 -6.00 5.60
CA LYS A 391 -23.49 -7.10 6.59
C LYS A 391 -23.06 -8.46 6.01
N GLU A 392 -23.30 -8.70 4.73
CA GLU A 392 -23.06 -9.98 4.05
C GLU A 392 -21.59 -10.20 3.70
N THR A 393 -20.92 -9.16 3.18
CA THR A 393 -19.48 -9.21 2.82
C THR A 393 -18.59 -8.77 3.98
N GLY A 394 -19.16 -8.01 4.94
CA GLY A 394 -18.44 -7.41 6.03
C GLY A 394 -17.52 -6.26 5.60
N GLU A 395 -17.72 -5.74 4.39
CA GLU A 395 -16.97 -4.63 3.81
C GLU A 395 -17.51 -3.29 4.32
N ILE A 396 -16.59 -2.36 4.55
CA ILE A 396 -16.88 -0.99 4.90
C ILE A 396 -16.42 -0.11 3.75
N GLU A 397 -17.35 0.68 3.23
CA GLU A 397 -17.07 1.68 2.21
C GLU A 397 -17.24 3.06 2.84
N GLU A 398 -16.19 3.86 2.77
CA GLU A 398 -16.22 5.26 3.16
C GLU A 398 -16.45 6.12 1.91
N GLU A 399 -17.26 7.16 2.07
CA GLU A 399 -17.55 8.18 1.07
C GLU A 399 -17.43 9.56 1.72
N GLN A 400 -16.81 10.51 1.04
CA GLN A 400 -16.83 11.90 1.47
C GLN A 400 -18.19 12.53 1.16
N LEU A 401 -18.79 13.12 2.19
CA LEU A 401 -19.92 14.01 2.04
C LEU A 401 -19.47 15.42 2.39
N SER A 402 -19.63 16.35 1.46
CA SER A 402 -19.41 17.77 1.74
C SER A 402 -20.76 18.48 1.84
N LEU A 403 -20.98 19.21 2.94
CA LEU A 403 -22.17 20.01 3.15
C LEU A 403 -21.83 21.50 3.16
N VAL A 404 -22.64 22.31 2.47
CA VAL A 404 -22.61 23.78 2.61
C VAL A 404 -23.93 24.23 3.21
N LEU A 405 -23.87 24.82 4.41
CA LEU A 405 -25.03 25.29 5.14
C LEU A 405 -25.09 26.83 5.11
N GLY A 406 -26.02 27.38 4.35
CA GLY A 406 -26.32 28.81 4.35
C GLY A 406 -27.60 29.16 5.12
N LYS A 407 -28.03 30.42 5.03
CA LYS A 407 -29.22 30.94 5.75
C LYS A 407 -30.54 30.30 5.31
N ASP A 408 -30.70 30.08 4.00
CA ASP A 408 -31.93 29.59 3.35
C ASP A 408 -31.67 28.39 2.43
N PHE A 409 -30.45 27.85 2.43
CA PHE A 409 -30.07 26.75 1.57
C PHE A 409 -29.10 25.75 2.23
N VAL A 410 -29.14 24.52 1.74
CA VAL A 410 -28.18 23.46 2.06
C VAL A 410 -27.72 22.83 0.75
N LEU A 411 -26.41 22.68 0.55
CA LEU A 411 -25.85 21.90 -0.56
C LEU A 411 -25.24 20.63 0.01
N SER A 412 -25.51 19.48 -0.60
CA SER A 412 -24.84 18.22 -0.30
C SER A 412 -24.13 17.71 -1.55
N PHE A 413 -22.83 17.43 -1.42
CA PHE A 413 -21.98 16.91 -2.48
C PHE A 413 -21.54 15.50 -2.09
N GLN A 414 -21.91 14.52 -2.91
CA GLN A 414 -21.69 13.09 -2.73
C GLN A 414 -20.88 12.54 -3.90
N GLU A 415 -20.09 11.50 -3.66
CA GLU A 415 -19.32 10.79 -4.68
C GLU A 415 -20.20 9.83 -5.49
N THR A 416 -21.20 9.22 -4.85
CA THR A 416 -22.07 8.17 -5.39
C THR A 416 -23.55 8.39 -5.10
N GLU A 417 -24.41 7.71 -5.87
CA GLU A 417 -25.84 7.63 -5.57
C GLU A 417 -26.11 6.55 -4.51
N GLY A 418 -26.79 6.94 -3.43
CA GLY A 418 -27.11 6.07 -2.30
C GLY A 418 -26.62 6.72 -1.01
N ASP A 419 -27.54 7.11 -0.14
CA ASP A 419 -27.21 7.80 1.11
C ASP A 419 -28.19 7.48 2.24
N VAL A 420 -27.90 8.04 3.41
CA VAL A 420 -28.70 7.87 4.63
C VAL A 420 -29.84 8.89 4.75
N PHE A 421 -30.12 9.68 3.71
CA PHE A 421 -31.03 10.84 3.78
C PHE A 421 -32.45 10.56 3.32
N ASP A 422 -32.75 9.35 2.84
CA ASP A 422 -34.12 8.96 2.45
C ASP A 422 -35.18 9.20 3.53
N PRO A 423 -34.96 8.90 4.83
CA PRO A 423 -35.90 9.23 5.88
C PRO A 423 -36.19 10.73 6.00
N ILE A 424 -35.23 11.59 5.65
CA ILE A 424 -35.41 13.06 5.64
C ILE A 424 -36.24 13.47 4.43
N ARG A 425 -35.94 12.92 3.23
CA ARG A 425 -36.71 13.17 2.01
C ARG A 425 -38.18 12.79 2.19
N GLU A 426 -38.47 11.63 2.76
CA GLU A 426 -39.85 11.19 3.05
C GLU A 426 -40.58 12.09 4.06
N ARG A 427 -39.87 12.53 5.11
CA ARG A 427 -40.41 13.52 6.05
C ARG A 427 -40.72 14.86 5.37
N LEU A 428 -39.94 15.27 4.38
CA LEU A 428 -40.20 16.48 3.59
C LEU A 428 -41.33 16.27 2.55
N ARG A 429 -41.51 15.07 2.00
CA ARG A 429 -42.63 14.73 1.10
C ARG A 429 -43.98 14.66 1.82
N THR A 430 -43.98 14.35 3.10
CA THR A 430 -45.20 14.28 3.92
C THR A 430 -45.81 15.66 4.18
N ASP A 431 -47.10 15.83 3.87
CA ASP A 431 -47.80 17.10 4.06
C ASP A 431 -47.90 17.50 5.53
N LYS A 432 -47.69 18.80 5.79
CA LYS A 432 -47.70 19.42 7.13
C LYS A 432 -46.68 18.83 8.12
N SER A 433 -45.60 18.22 7.64
CA SER A 433 -44.54 17.76 8.54
C SER A 433 -43.90 18.94 9.27
N ARG A 434 -43.56 18.75 10.55
CA ARG A 434 -42.85 19.77 11.34
C ARG A 434 -41.51 20.14 10.71
N ALA A 435 -40.89 19.23 9.97
CA ALA A 435 -39.63 19.45 9.26
C ALA A 435 -39.72 20.55 8.20
N ARG A 436 -40.90 20.73 7.55
CA ARG A 436 -41.12 21.81 6.57
C ARG A 436 -41.21 23.21 7.20
N SER A 437 -41.50 23.28 8.49
CA SER A 437 -41.63 24.53 9.24
C SER A 437 -40.33 25.00 9.86
N LEU A 438 -39.24 24.26 9.66
CA LEU A 438 -37.93 24.54 10.23
C LEU A 438 -36.96 25.04 9.15
N GLY A 439 -35.97 25.83 9.56
CA GLY A 439 -35.02 26.50 8.67
C GLY A 439 -33.97 25.58 8.05
N ALA A 440 -33.10 26.16 7.22
CA ALA A 440 -31.98 25.44 6.61
C ALA A 440 -31.01 24.87 7.65
N ASP A 441 -30.85 25.55 8.79
CA ASP A 441 -30.04 25.12 9.93
C ASP A 441 -30.57 23.82 10.56
N PHE A 442 -31.88 23.69 10.73
CA PHE A 442 -32.47 22.45 11.22
C PHE A 442 -32.31 21.30 10.22
N LEU A 443 -32.41 21.58 8.91
CA LEU A 443 -32.13 20.58 7.88
C LEU A 443 -30.66 20.12 7.95
N GLY A 444 -29.72 21.05 8.12
CA GLY A 444 -28.30 20.73 8.33
C GLY A 444 -28.09 19.83 9.55
N TYR A 445 -28.76 20.12 10.67
CA TYR A 445 -28.80 19.24 11.83
C TYR A 445 -29.35 17.85 11.47
N ALA A 446 -30.51 17.76 10.81
CA ALA A 446 -31.13 16.48 10.51
C ALA A 446 -30.27 15.60 9.59
N LEU A 447 -29.51 16.19 8.67
CA LEU A 447 -28.54 15.48 7.84
C LEU A 447 -27.36 14.95 8.68
N LEU A 448 -26.82 15.77 9.59
CA LEU A 448 -25.77 15.33 10.52
C LEU A 448 -26.23 14.19 11.44
N ASP A 449 -27.43 14.32 11.98
CA ASP A 449 -28.08 13.33 12.85
C ASP A 449 -28.21 11.97 12.14
N ALA A 450 -28.70 11.97 10.89
CA ALA A 450 -28.80 10.75 10.09
C ALA A 450 -27.46 10.06 9.83
N ILE A 451 -26.36 10.82 9.69
CA ILE A 451 -25.01 10.26 9.54
C ILE A 451 -24.56 9.61 10.85
N VAL A 452 -24.75 10.28 11.98
CA VAL A 452 -24.38 9.75 13.30
C VAL A 452 -25.20 8.50 13.64
N ASP A 453 -26.50 8.50 13.34
CA ASP A 453 -27.38 7.34 13.49
C ASP A 453 -26.91 6.13 12.66
N SER A 454 -26.39 6.38 11.45
CA SER A 454 -25.82 5.32 10.62
C SER A 454 -24.64 4.64 11.30
N TYR A 455 -23.81 5.38 12.04
CA TYR A 455 -22.67 4.81 12.76
C TYR A 455 -23.08 3.84 13.86
N PHE A 456 -24.18 4.09 14.57
CA PHE A 456 -24.69 3.12 15.55
C PHE A 456 -25.03 1.77 14.88
N THR A 457 -25.67 1.82 13.72
CA THR A 457 -26.03 0.61 12.95
C THR A 457 -24.78 -0.18 12.52
N ILE A 458 -23.71 0.53 12.16
CA ILE A 458 -22.44 -0.08 11.76
C ILE A 458 -21.75 -0.70 12.98
N LEU A 459 -21.68 0.02 14.10
CA LEU A 459 -21.05 -0.46 15.32
C LEU A 459 -21.75 -1.67 15.91
N GLU A 460 -23.09 -1.72 15.87
CA GLU A 460 -23.84 -2.92 16.26
C GLU A 460 -23.42 -4.14 15.42
N GLY A 461 -23.38 -3.99 14.08
CA GLY A 461 -22.99 -5.07 13.18
C GLY A 461 -21.50 -5.47 13.27
N LEU A 462 -20.63 -4.58 13.73
CA LEU A 462 -19.22 -4.91 14.02
C LEU A 462 -19.06 -5.54 15.40
N GLY A 463 -19.82 -5.09 16.40
CA GLY A 463 -19.91 -5.68 17.73
C GLY A 463 -20.24 -7.16 17.66
N ASP A 464 -21.29 -7.53 16.91
CA ASP A 464 -21.68 -8.93 16.67
C ASP A 464 -20.51 -9.79 16.12
N ARG A 465 -19.69 -9.21 15.23
CA ARG A 465 -18.53 -9.90 14.64
C ARG A 465 -17.38 -10.01 15.63
N ILE A 466 -17.16 -9.00 16.46
CA ILE A 466 -16.16 -9.02 17.53
C ILE A 466 -16.53 -10.14 18.52
N GLU A 467 -17.77 -10.20 18.97
CA GLU A 467 -18.26 -11.28 19.85
C GLU A 467 -18.06 -12.68 19.22
N GLY A 468 -18.35 -12.81 17.92
CA GLY A 468 -18.10 -14.05 17.18
C GLY A 468 -16.61 -14.45 17.15
N LEU A 469 -15.71 -13.49 16.97
CA LEU A 469 -14.26 -13.72 17.02
C LEU A 469 -13.79 -14.09 18.43
N GLU A 470 -14.37 -13.50 19.48
CA GLU A 470 -14.06 -13.85 20.86
C GLU A 470 -14.34 -15.34 21.13
N LEU A 471 -15.52 -15.80 20.72
CA LEU A 471 -15.93 -17.18 20.89
C LEU A 471 -15.02 -18.16 20.12
N GLU A 472 -14.60 -17.80 18.91
CA GLU A 472 -13.66 -18.58 18.09
C GLU A 472 -12.29 -18.72 18.80
N LEU A 473 -11.79 -17.64 19.41
CA LEU A 473 -10.50 -17.62 20.11
C LEU A 473 -10.45 -18.52 21.36
N VAL A 474 -11.56 -18.58 22.10
CA VAL A 474 -11.68 -19.39 23.31
C VAL A 474 -11.85 -20.87 22.99
N THR A 475 -12.44 -21.22 21.85
CA THR A 475 -12.82 -22.60 21.51
C THR A 475 -11.74 -23.36 20.73
N ASP A 476 -11.42 -22.95 19.50
CA ASP A 476 -10.33 -23.54 18.69
C ASP A 476 -9.75 -22.50 17.71
N PRO A 477 -8.70 -21.76 18.10
CA PRO A 477 -8.14 -20.72 17.26
C PRO A 477 -7.42 -21.30 16.05
N ALA A 478 -7.87 -20.91 14.86
CA ALA A 478 -7.25 -21.25 13.59
C ALA A 478 -6.22 -20.17 13.15
N PRO A 479 -5.29 -20.49 12.25
CA PRO A 479 -4.41 -19.47 11.65
C PRO A 479 -5.18 -18.32 10.98
N GLN A 480 -6.38 -18.57 10.47
CA GLN A 480 -7.26 -17.57 9.86
C GLN A 480 -7.83 -16.58 10.89
N THR A 481 -7.99 -16.98 12.16
CA THR A 481 -8.54 -16.14 13.23
C THR A 481 -7.66 -14.92 13.46
N LEU A 482 -6.34 -15.07 13.44
CA LEU A 482 -5.38 -13.96 13.57
C LEU A 482 -5.52 -12.93 12.44
N ARG A 483 -5.74 -13.41 11.20
CA ARG A 483 -5.94 -12.54 10.04
C ARG A 483 -7.23 -11.72 10.20
N ARG A 484 -8.34 -12.37 10.57
CA ARG A 484 -9.63 -11.69 10.80
C ARG A 484 -9.55 -10.68 11.93
N LEU A 485 -8.82 -10.98 12.99
CA LEU A 485 -8.59 -10.04 14.10
C LEU A 485 -7.81 -8.82 13.63
N HIS A 486 -6.75 -9.00 12.85
CA HIS A 486 -6.00 -7.87 12.27
C HIS A 486 -6.84 -7.03 11.30
N GLU A 487 -7.67 -7.67 10.47
CA GLU A 487 -8.63 -6.99 9.59
C GLU A 487 -9.60 -6.15 10.42
N MET A 488 -10.22 -6.72 11.45
CA MET A 488 -11.15 -6.01 12.34
C MET A 488 -10.47 -4.84 13.07
N LYS A 489 -9.25 -5.03 13.57
CA LYS A 489 -8.47 -3.95 14.21
C LYS A 489 -8.19 -2.80 13.24
N ARG A 490 -7.88 -3.10 11.98
CA ARG A 490 -7.68 -2.08 10.94
C ARG A 490 -8.98 -1.32 10.67
N THR A 491 -10.10 -2.03 10.57
CA THR A 491 -11.44 -1.45 10.39
C THR A 491 -11.79 -0.49 11.53
N MET A 492 -11.58 -0.87 12.80
CA MET A 492 -11.82 0.02 13.95
C MET A 492 -10.93 1.27 13.94
N ILE A 493 -9.68 1.15 13.45
CA ILE A 493 -8.78 2.30 13.32
C ILE A 493 -9.27 3.25 12.22
N GLN A 494 -9.82 2.73 11.11
CA GLN A 494 -10.40 3.53 10.04
C GLN A 494 -11.64 4.28 10.55
N LEU A 495 -12.58 3.58 11.18
CA LEU A 495 -13.75 4.19 11.80
C LEU A 495 -13.38 5.29 12.81
N ARG A 496 -12.40 5.03 13.69
CA ARG A 496 -11.92 6.05 14.63
C ARG A 496 -11.44 7.32 13.92
N ARG A 497 -10.68 7.18 12.83
CA ARG A 497 -10.14 8.32 12.06
C ARG A 497 -11.26 9.13 11.40
N SER A 498 -12.35 8.49 11.02
CA SER A 498 -13.52 9.10 10.39
C SER A 498 -14.50 9.71 11.41
N ILE A 499 -14.67 9.11 12.59
CA ILE A 499 -15.66 9.54 13.58
C ILE A 499 -15.07 10.55 14.58
N TRP A 500 -13.82 10.37 15.03
CA TRP A 500 -13.25 11.24 16.07
C TRP A 500 -13.25 12.74 15.71
N PRO A 501 -12.89 13.16 14.47
CA PRO A 501 -12.92 14.56 14.10
C PRO A 501 -14.35 15.14 14.03
N LEU A 502 -15.37 14.30 13.84
CA LEU A 502 -16.78 14.74 13.76
C LEU A 502 -17.23 15.48 15.04
N ARG A 503 -16.69 15.08 16.19
CA ARG A 503 -16.91 15.80 17.45
C ARG A 503 -16.53 17.27 17.35
N GLU A 504 -15.39 17.57 16.74
CA GLU A 504 -14.91 18.95 16.56
C GLU A 504 -15.73 19.69 15.50
N VAL A 505 -16.22 18.99 14.47
CA VAL A 505 -17.14 19.55 13.47
C VAL A 505 -18.44 20.03 14.12
N ILE A 506 -19.07 19.18 14.93
CA ILE A 506 -20.33 19.52 15.61
C ILE A 506 -20.09 20.60 16.68
N ALA A 507 -18.99 20.49 17.44
CA ALA A 507 -18.61 21.52 18.40
C ALA A 507 -18.37 22.89 17.75
N GLY A 508 -17.81 22.91 16.53
CA GLY A 508 -17.59 24.14 15.77
C GLY A 508 -18.91 24.80 15.35
N LEU A 509 -19.91 24.01 14.95
CA LEU A 509 -21.26 24.52 14.69
C LEU A 509 -21.94 25.04 15.96
N GLU A 510 -21.90 24.26 17.05
CA GLU A 510 -22.54 24.61 18.33
C GLU A 510 -22.00 25.93 18.91
N LYS A 511 -20.67 26.13 18.85
CA LYS A 511 -19.98 27.29 19.42
C LYS A 511 -19.97 28.51 18.52
N SER A 512 -20.44 28.41 17.27
CA SER A 512 -20.34 29.52 16.34
C SER A 512 -21.24 30.70 16.74
N ARG A 513 -20.77 31.90 16.37
CA ARG A 513 -21.41 33.19 16.62
C ARG A 513 -22.19 33.72 15.43
N ILE A 514 -22.17 33.04 14.27
CA ILE A 514 -22.95 33.46 13.11
C ILE A 514 -24.45 33.25 13.37
N GLU A 515 -25.28 34.21 12.95
CA GLU A 515 -26.75 34.14 12.99
C GLU A 515 -27.39 33.16 11.99
N ILE A 516 -26.65 32.19 11.45
CA ILE A 516 -27.21 31.13 10.60
C ILE A 516 -27.90 30.05 11.46
N ILE A 517 -27.32 29.72 12.62
CA ILE A 517 -27.84 28.67 13.51
C ILE A 517 -28.73 29.30 14.58
N HIS A 518 -30.04 29.01 14.51
CA HIS A 518 -31.00 29.51 15.48
C HIS A 518 -30.79 28.88 16.86
N PRO A 519 -31.13 29.58 17.96
CA PRO A 519 -30.99 29.06 19.32
C PRO A 519 -31.72 27.73 19.55
N GLU A 520 -32.85 27.51 18.89
CA GLU A 520 -33.61 26.25 18.97
C GLU A 520 -32.82 25.08 18.39
N THR A 521 -32.14 25.28 17.25
CA THR A 521 -31.31 24.27 16.57
C THR A 521 -30.07 23.89 17.40
N ARG A 522 -29.55 24.79 18.23
CA ARG A 522 -28.39 24.50 19.11
C ARG A 522 -28.66 23.39 20.12
N LEU A 523 -29.90 23.27 20.60
CA LEU A 523 -30.29 22.18 21.51
C LEU A 523 -30.19 20.82 20.81
N PHE A 524 -30.60 20.75 19.55
CA PHE A 524 -30.51 19.54 18.74
C PHE A 524 -29.07 19.21 18.35
N LEU A 525 -28.23 20.20 18.02
CA LEU A 525 -26.81 19.99 17.76
C LEU A 525 -26.06 19.43 18.98
N ARG A 526 -26.46 19.82 20.20
CA ARG A 526 -25.90 19.26 21.43
C ARG A 526 -26.22 17.78 21.59
N ASP A 527 -27.41 17.35 21.18
CA ASP A 527 -27.81 15.93 21.17
C ASP A 527 -26.92 15.12 20.21
N VAL A 528 -26.70 15.62 18.98
CA VAL A 528 -25.79 14.97 18.02
C VAL A 528 -24.35 14.94 18.53
N TYR A 529 -23.92 15.99 19.24
CA TYR A 529 -22.60 16.04 19.87
C TYR A 529 -22.45 14.94 20.92
N ASP A 530 -23.44 14.77 21.79
CA ASP A 530 -23.47 13.73 22.83
C ASP A 530 -23.53 12.33 22.18
N HIS A 531 -24.34 12.11 21.14
CA HIS A 531 -24.37 10.88 20.36
C HIS A 531 -23.02 10.58 19.70
N THR A 532 -22.34 11.59 19.16
CA THR A 532 -21.01 11.42 18.57
C THR A 532 -19.97 10.97 19.60
N ILE A 533 -20.04 11.50 20.83
CA ILE A 533 -19.19 11.02 21.93
C ILE A 533 -19.48 9.56 22.23
N GLN A 534 -20.76 9.17 22.31
CA GLN A 534 -21.14 7.79 22.57
C GLN A 534 -20.61 6.82 21.49
N VAL A 535 -20.70 7.19 20.21
CA VAL A 535 -20.14 6.41 19.10
C VAL A 535 -18.61 6.31 19.22
N ILE A 536 -17.93 7.40 19.59
CA ILE A 536 -16.48 7.41 19.82
C ILE A 536 -16.08 6.46 20.96
N ASP A 537 -16.78 6.53 22.08
CA ASP A 537 -16.49 5.70 23.26
C ASP A 537 -16.70 4.21 22.96
N GLN A 538 -17.73 3.87 22.17
CA GLN A 538 -17.96 2.51 21.69
C GLN A 538 -16.81 2.03 20.79
N VAL A 539 -16.37 2.85 19.83
CA VAL A 539 -15.21 2.55 18.97
C VAL A 539 -13.94 2.30 19.77
N GLU A 540 -13.69 3.10 20.80
CA GLU A 540 -12.53 2.92 21.68
C GLU A 540 -12.65 1.63 22.50
N THR A 541 -13.84 1.31 23.01
CA THR A 541 -14.12 0.08 23.77
C THR A 541 -13.87 -1.16 22.92
N ASP A 542 -14.43 -1.20 21.71
CA ASP A 542 -14.25 -2.32 20.77
C ASP A 542 -12.80 -2.51 20.35
N ARG A 543 -12.03 -1.41 20.20
CA ARG A 543 -10.59 -1.50 19.91
C ARG A 543 -9.79 -2.08 21.09
N ASP A 544 -10.18 -1.74 22.32
CA ASP A 544 -9.51 -2.26 23.51
C ASP A 544 -9.78 -3.76 23.67
N ILE A 545 -11.03 -4.18 23.46
CA ILE A 545 -11.43 -5.60 23.40
C ILE A 545 -10.60 -6.35 22.36
N LEU A 546 -10.52 -5.85 21.11
CA LEU A 546 -9.71 -6.47 20.04
C LEU A 546 -8.22 -6.52 20.38
N SER A 547 -7.71 -5.57 21.16
CA SER A 547 -6.32 -5.58 21.60
C SER A 547 -6.08 -6.66 22.66
N GLY A 548 -6.99 -6.84 23.62
CA GLY A 548 -6.94 -7.94 24.57
C GLY A 548 -7.09 -9.32 23.92
N MET A 549 -7.85 -9.43 22.84
CA MET A 549 -8.01 -10.68 22.08
C MET A 549 -6.70 -11.20 21.47
N LEU A 550 -5.74 -10.33 21.09
CA LEU A 550 -4.42 -10.76 20.61
C LEU A 550 -3.65 -11.52 21.69
N ASP A 551 -3.73 -11.02 22.93
CA ASP A 551 -3.06 -11.65 24.07
C ASP A 551 -3.72 -13.00 24.41
N ILE A 552 -5.05 -13.08 24.31
CA ILE A 552 -5.80 -14.34 24.45
C ILE A 552 -5.38 -15.35 23.38
N TYR A 553 -5.25 -14.92 22.12
CA TYR A 553 -4.77 -15.79 21.03
C TYR A 553 -3.38 -16.37 21.32
N LEU A 554 -2.42 -15.51 21.71
CA LEU A 554 -1.05 -15.94 22.03
C LEU A 554 -1.01 -16.90 23.22
N SER A 555 -1.83 -16.63 24.24
CA SER A 555 -1.99 -17.52 25.40
C SER A 555 -2.55 -18.88 24.99
N SER A 556 -3.61 -18.91 24.18
CA SER A 556 -4.24 -20.14 23.68
C SER A 556 -3.28 -20.98 22.81
N GLN A 557 -2.50 -20.34 21.93
CA GLN A 557 -1.45 -21.03 21.16
C GLN A 557 -0.36 -21.62 22.08
N SER A 558 0.05 -20.86 23.10
CA SER A 558 1.02 -21.35 24.09
C SER A 558 0.49 -22.54 24.89
N MET A 559 -0.79 -22.51 25.27
CA MET A 559 -1.46 -23.65 25.92
C MET A 559 -1.48 -24.88 25.02
N ARG A 560 -1.80 -24.73 23.73
CA ARG A 560 -1.78 -25.82 22.74
C ARG A 560 -0.38 -26.41 22.56
N LEU A 561 0.64 -25.56 22.44
CA LEU A 561 2.05 -26.01 22.39
C LEU A 561 2.43 -26.77 23.66
N ASN A 562 2.02 -26.29 24.83
CA ASN A 562 2.26 -26.99 26.09
C ASN A 562 1.57 -28.37 26.13
N GLU A 563 0.33 -28.50 25.65
CA GLU A 563 -0.34 -29.79 25.55
C GLU A 563 0.35 -30.75 24.57
N VAL A 564 0.75 -30.27 23.38
CA VAL A 564 1.53 -31.08 22.41
C VAL A 564 2.84 -31.54 23.04
N MET A 565 3.54 -30.65 23.76
CA MET A 565 4.78 -30.99 24.45
C MET A 565 4.57 -31.99 25.59
N LYS A 566 3.46 -31.91 26.35
CA LYS A 566 3.10 -32.93 27.35
C LYS A 566 2.92 -34.30 26.71
N VAL A 567 2.15 -34.39 25.62
CA VAL A 567 1.92 -35.66 24.90
C VAL A 567 3.24 -36.25 24.39
N LEU A 568 4.08 -35.44 23.74
CA LEU A 568 5.39 -35.87 23.25
C LEU A 568 6.31 -36.32 24.40
N THR A 569 6.26 -35.62 25.54
CA THR A 569 7.05 -35.95 26.74
C THR A 569 6.58 -37.27 27.36
N ILE A 570 5.27 -37.51 27.45
CA ILE A 570 4.71 -38.77 27.96
C ILE A 570 5.18 -39.94 27.09
N ILE A 571 5.01 -39.83 25.76
CA ILE A 571 5.43 -40.86 24.81
C ILE A 571 6.95 -41.08 24.94
N SER A 572 7.76 -40.02 24.87
CA SER A 572 9.22 -40.13 24.91
C SER A 572 9.72 -40.73 26.24
N THR A 573 9.16 -40.31 27.38
CA THR A 573 9.58 -40.79 28.70
C THR A 573 9.22 -42.27 28.90
N ILE A 574 8.14 -42.75 28.29
CA ILE A 574 7.80 -44.17 28.27
C ILE A 574 8.75 -44.95 27.35
N PHE A 575 8.99 -44.47 26.12
CA PHE A 575 9.74 -45.23 25.12
C PHE A 575 11.27 -45.18 25.28
N ILE A 576 11.87 -44.11 25.80
CA ILE A 576 13.34 -43.99 25.92
C ILE A 576 13.95 -45.11 26.79
N PRO A 577 13.46 -45.38 28.02
CA PRO A 577 13.97 -46.47 28.84
C PRO A 577 13.74 -47.85 28.22
N LEU A 578 12.59 -48.05 27.58
CA LEU A 578 12.23 -49.31 26.91
C LEU A 578 13.13 -49.58 25.71
N THR A 579 13.40 -48.54 24.90
CA THR A 579 14.29 -48.62 23.74
C THR A 579 15.73 -48.85 24.20
N PHE A 580 16.16 -48.22 25.31
CA PHE A 580 17.46 -48.48 25.90
C PHE A 580 17.59 -49.95 26.34
N LEU A 581 16.60 -50.50 27.05
CA LEU A 581 16.58 -51.91 27.46
C LEU A 581 16.62 -52.85 26.24
N ALA A 582 15.79 -52.60 25.24
CA ALA A 582 15.79 -53.37 23.99
C ALA A 582 17.14 -53.27 23.26
N GLY A 583 17.76 -52.09 23.28
CA GLY A 583 19.08 -51.82 22.70
C GLY A 583 20.19 -52.62 23.39
N VAL A 584 20.24 -52.61 24.74
CA VAL A 584 21.23 -53.36 25.53
C VAL A 584 21.15 -54.86 25.23
N TYR A 585 19.95 -55.43 25.22
CA TYR A 585 19.74 -56.85 24.91
C TYR A 585 19.82 -57.18 23.41
N GLY A 586 19.92 -56.18 22.54
CA GLY A 586 20.18 -56.32 21.10
C GLY A 586 21.67 -56.27 20.74
N MET A 587 22.57 -56.09 21.71
CA MET A 587 24.02 -56.04 21.48
C MET A 587 24.62 -57.44 21.39
N ASN A 588 25.58 -57.63 20.47
CA ASN A 588 26.27 -58.90 20.26
C ASN A 588 27.47 -59.06 21.21
N PHE A 589 27.23 -59.32 22.49
CA PHE A 589 28.29 -59.63 23.45
C PHE A 589 28.36 -61.14 23.74
N GLU A 590 29.58 -61.67 23.83
CA GLU A 590 29.81 -63.09 24.15
C GLU A 590 29.49 -63.44 25.61
N ASN A 591 29.61 -62.50 26.55
CA ASN A 591 29.52 -62.77 27.98
C ASN A 591 28.43 -61.94 28.67
N MET A 592 27.16 -62.22 28.35
CA MET A 592 25.98 -61.68 29.04
C MET A 592 25.35 -62.75 29.94
N PRO A 593 25.44 -62.62 31.29
CA PRO A 593 25.00 -63.66 32.22
C PRO A 593 23.50 -63.99 32.11
N GLU A 594 22.68 -63.07 31.62
CA GLU A 594 21.22 -63.20 31.51
C GLU A 594 20.78 -64.01 30.27
N ILE A 595 21.56 -64.03 29.18
CA ILE A 595 21.17 -64.70 27.91
C ILE A 595 21.08 -66.23 28.07
N GLY A 596 21.92 -66.81 28.93
CA GLY A 596 21.92 -68.26 29.19
C GLY A 596 20.74 -68.77 30.03
N TRP A 597 19.90 -67.88 30.58
CA TRP A 597 18.79 -68.26 31.43
C TRP A 597 17.49 -68.46 30.63
N PRO A 598 16.79 -69.61 30.71
CA PRO A 598 15.64 -69.94 29.86
C PRO A 598 14.45 -68.96 29.91
N TYR A 599 14.31 -68.20 31.01
CA TYR A 599 13.20 -67.28 31.23
C TYR A 599 13.55 -65.80 31.04
N SER A 600 14.79 -65.49 30.65
CA SER A 600 15.30 -64.11 30.54
C SER A 600 14.45 -63.21 29.64
N TYR A 601 13.99 -63.74 28.49
CA TYR A 601 13.11 -63.02 27.57
C TYR A 601 11.79 -62.60 28.21
N TYR A 602 11.13 -63.50 28.95
CA TYR A 602 9.85 -63.22 29.61
C TYR A 602 10.01 -62.25 30.78
N VAL A 603 11.12 -62.35 31.53
CA VAL A 603 11.42 -61.42 32.62
C VAL A 603 11.71 -60.01 32.09
N LEU A 604 12.44 -59.87 30.98
CA LEU A 604 12.67 -58.58 30.33
C LEU A 604 11.35 -57.91 29.93
N TRP A 605 10.44 -58.66 29.28
CA TRP A 605 9.10 -58.17 28.95
C TRP A 605 8.29 -57.74 30.19
N GLY A 606 8.37 -58.52 31.27
CA GLY A 606 7.73 -58.17 32.54
C GLY A 606 8.25 -56.86 33.13
N VAL A 607 9.57 -56.66 33.13
CA VAL A 607 10.21 -55.42 33.60
C VAL A 607 9.82 -54.24 32.70
N MET A 608 9.84 -54.41 31.38
CA MET A 608 9.44 -53.38 30.42
C MET A 608 7.98 -52.94 30.61
N LEU A 609 7.05 -53.90 30.76
CA LEU A 609 5.64 -53.61 31.02
C LEU A 609 5.44 -52.94 32.38
N ALA A 610 6.19 -53.35 33.41
CA ALA A 610 6.14 -52.71 34.73
C ALA A 610 6.62 -51.25 34.69
N ILE A 611 7.69 -50.95 33.94
CA ILE A 611 8.18 -49.58 33.74
C ILE A 611 7.14 -48.74 32.99
N ALA A 612 6.60 -49.25 31.88
CA ALA A 612 5.58 -48.56 31.09
C ALA A 612 4.32 -48.28 31.94
N GLY A 613 3.82 -49.28 32.66
CA GLY A 613 2.67 -49.16 33.55
C GLY A 613 2.93 -48.19 34.70
N GLY A 614 4.11 -48.25 35.32
CA GLY A 614 4.53 -47.32 36.37
C GLY A 614 4.56 -45.87 35.90
N MET A 615 5.09 -45.61 34.70
CA MET A 615 5.09 -44.29 34.09
C MET A 615 3.68 -43.81 33.75
N LEU A 616 2.81 -44.67 33.20
CA LEU A 616 1.41 -44.31 32.95
C LEU A 616 0.66 -43.93 34.25
N ILE A 617 0.86 -44.69 35.33
CA ILE A 617 0.29 -44.37 36.64
C ILE A 617 0.83 -43.04 37.17
N PHE A 618 2.14 -42.80 37.02
CA PHE A 618 2.77 -41.55 37.43
C PHE A 618 2.19 -40.33 36.70
N PHE A 619 2.08 -40.40 35.37
CA PHE A 619 1.51 -39.30 34.56
C PHE A 619 0.01 -39.09 34.83
N ARG A 620 -0.75 -40.16 35.08
CA ARG A 620 -2.15 -40.07 35.48
C ARG A 620 -2.33 -39.39 36.84
N ARG A 621 -1.42 -39.65 37.80
CA ARG A 621 -1.41 -38.93 39.10
C ARG A 621 -1.04 -37.46 38.99
N LYS A 622 -0.34 -37.06 37.92
CA LYS A 622 0.05 -35.67 37.64
C LYS A 622 -0.98 -34.89 36.83
N ASN A 623 -2.11 -35.49 36.46
CA ASN A 623 -3.13 -34.91 35.56
C ASN A 623 -2.56 -34.53 34.18
N TRP A 624 -1.62 -35.32 33.67
CA TRP A 624 -1.10 -35.14 32.31
C TRP A 624 -1.74 -36.12 31.30
N LEU A 625 -2.57 -37.04 31.80
CA LEU A 625 -3.27 -38.10 31.07
C LEU A 625 -4.77 -38.02 31.32
#